data_AF-W7Q0L8-F1
#
_entry.id   AF-W7Q0L8-F1
#
_cell.length_a   1.000
_cell.length_b   1.000
_cell.length_c   1.000
_cell.angle_alpha   90.00
_cell.angle_beta   90.00
_cell.angle_gamma   90.00
#
_symmetry.space_group_name_H-M   'P 1'
#
loop_
_entity.id
_entity.type
_entity.pdbx_description
1 polymer ?
#
loop_
_entity_poly.entity_id
_entity_poly.type
_entity_poly.pdbx_seq_one_letter_code
_entity_poly.pdbx_strand_id
1 'polypeptide(L)'
;MPSNNLDLYGFIGFLLEIADDPRLAPDRVLDEMDAQGQRLGWIERRVWRYAVLPQVREGLLATRAMLEPLLVEQPPWGPGRVDTFNPYKLLQFDMDVAELDESERIGTSDFPAVFLQRPRQGMDLHWDGNNASLQERNLSAAIGAGVTEESVDHAGIERVADWLLDLEPPPSPYRPDPDGVAAGKSLYMRHCADCHGYQDGDRYVFEGERLGQVEPNDRLGVDPARLDSYTETLQRYQLTLFEDDDRYRFRHFQKTDGYANLPLDGLWLRAPYLHNGAVPTLYDLLLPPEERPEAFVRGLDVLDEEKGGFVAPDCTPGEPLENGFCFDTSQPGNGRQGHVYGTELTAQERSDLLDYLLTF
;
A
#
# COMPACT_ATOMS: atom_id res chain seq x y z
N MET A 1 10.61 3.85 -3.11
CA MET A 1 9.22 3.95 -3.58
C MET A 1 8.58 4.69 -2.43
N PRO A 2 8.14 5.92 -2.67
CA PRO A 2 8.20 6.95 -1.63
C PRO A 2 7.24 6.76 -0.46
N SER A 3 6.49 5.64 -0.41
CA SER A 3 5.58 5.35 0.69
C SER A 3 6.28 4.93 1.98
N ASN A 4 7.53 4.47 1.98
CA ASN A 4 8.17 3.91 3.19
C ASN A 4 8.15 4.86 4.41
N ASN A 5 8.09 6.19 4.20
CA ASN A 5 8.01 7.18 5.29
C ASN A 5 6.60 7.76 5.51
N LEU A 6 5.60 7.37 4.72
CA LEU A 6 4.23 7.88 4.83
C LEU A 6 3.50 7.21 5.99
N ASP A 7 3.30 7.92 7.10
CA ASP A 7 2.50 7.44 8.23
C ASP A 7 1.02 7.84 8.08
N LEU A 8 0.29 7.08 7.25
CA LEU A 8 -1.14 7.34 7.04
C LEU A 8 -1.97 6.97 8.27
N TYR A 9 -1.60 5.92 8.99
CA TYR A 9 -2.28 5.51 10.22
C TYR A 9 -2.20 6.60 11.30
N GLY A 10 -1.00 7.14 11.54
CA GLY A 10 -0.80 8.26 12.46
C GLY A 10 -1.52 9.54 12.01
N PHE A 11 -1.55 9.82 10.71
CA PHE A 11 -2.31 10.96 10.18
C PHE A 11 -3.82 10.82 10.41
N ILE A 12 -4.39 9.64 10.14
CA ILE A 12 -5.81 9.34 10.41
C ILE A 12 -6.08 9.46 11.92
N GLY A 13 -5.26 8.81 12.75
CA GLY A 13 -5.37 8.89 14.21
C GLY A 13 -5.39 10.33 14.71
N PHE A 14 -4.45 11.17 14.25
CA PHE A 14 -4.42 12.59 14.57
C PHE A 14 -5.73 13.30 14.21
N LEU A 15 -6.27 13.09 13.01
CA LEU A 15 -7.52 13.74 12.58
C LEU A 15 -8.72 13.32 13.46
N LEU A 16 -8.79 12.05 13.86
CA LEU A 16 -9.85 11.55 14.72
C LEU A 16 -9.70 12.07 16.17
N GLU A 17 -8.47 12.15 16.68
CA GLU A 17 -8.18 12.61 18.04
C GLU A 17 -8.47 14.11 18.23
N ILE A 18 -8.25 14.95 17.22
CA ILE A 18 -8.50 16.40 17.35
C ILE A 18 -9.99 16.77 17.33
N ALA A 19 -10.89 15.83 17.06
CA ALA A 19 -12.31 16.08 16.86
C ALA A 19 -13.02 16.74 18.08
N ASP A 20 -12.55 16.49 19.30
CA ASP A 20 -13.03 17.13 20.52
C ASP A 20 -11.99 17.97 21.26
N ASP A 21 -10.83 18.21 20.63
CA ASP A 21 -9.78 19.04 21.20
C ASP A 21 -10.21 20.53 21.24
N PRO A 22 -10.08 21.22 22.39
CA PRO A 22 -10.43 22.64 22.50
C PRO A 22 -9.60 23.56 21.59
N ARG A 23 -8.46 23.11 21.07
CA ARG A 23 -7.65 23.82 20.07
C ARG A 23 -8.35 23.91 18.72
N LEU A 24 -9.29 23.01 18.41
CA LEU A 24 -10.13 23.07 17.20
C LEU A 24 -11.34 24.01 17.38
N ALA A 25 -11.48 24.70 18.53
CA ALA A 25 -12.54 25.65 18.73
C ALA A 25 -12.49 26.79 17.70
N PRO A 26 -13.65 27.29 17.21
CA PRO A 26 -13.69 28.26 16.11
C PRO A 26 -12.80 29.48 16.28
N ASP A 27 -12.74 30.06 17.48
CA ASP A 27 -11.92 31.24 17.73
C ASP A 27 -10.42 30.93 17.64
N ARG A 28 -9.98 29.76 18.12
CA ARG A 28 -8.57 29.34 18.06
C ARG A 28 -8.09 29.15 16.63
N VAL A 29 -8.90 28.45 15.81
CA VAL A 29 -8.58 28.21 14.40
C VAL A 29 -8.57 29.53 13.63
N LEU A 30 -9.57 30.40 13.83
CA LEU A 30 -9.63 31.69 13.15
C LEU A 30 -8.48 32.62 13.52
N ASP A 31 -8.05 32.63 14.79
CA ASP A 31 -6.90 33.42 15.24
C ASP A 31 -5.60 32.89 14.60
N GLU A 32 -5.45 31.57 14.48
CA GLU A 32 -4.29 30.98 13.79
C GLU A 32 -4.33 31.28 12.27
N MET A 33 -5.50 31.22 11.63
CA MET A 33 -5.66 31.63 10.22
C MET A 33 -5.20 33.07 10.02
N ASP A 34 -5.57 33.99 10.92
CA ASP A 34 -5.12 35.39 10.86
C ASP A 34 -3.60 35.52 11.04
N ALA A 35 -3.00 34.71 11.91
CA ALA A 35 -1.55 34.64 12.14
C ALA A 35 -0.79 34.09 10.92
N GLN A 36 -1.36 33.11 10.21
CA GLN A 36 -0.85 32.57 8.94
C GLN A 36 -1.12 33.49 7.73
N GLY A 37 -1.64 34.70 7.97
CA GLY A 37 -1.81 35.72 6.94
C GLY A 37 -3.12 35.62 6.14
N GLN A 38 -4.04 34.73 6.53
CA GLN A 38 -5.38 34.73 5.96
C GLN A 38 -6.12 36.00 6.39
N ARG A 39 -6.97 36.52 5.50
CA ARG A 39 -7.71 37.77 5.70
C ARG A 39 -9.16 37.57 5.30
N LEU A 40 -9.90 36.84 6.14
CA LEU A 40 -11.32 36.62 5.95
C LEU A 40 -12.11 37.91 6.19
N GLY A 41 -13.02 38.24 5.28
CA GLY A 41 -13.99 39.30 5.47
C GLY A 41 -14.94 39.02 6.64
N TRP A 42 -15.72 40.03 7.05
CA TRP A 42 -16.66 39.87 8.17
C TRP A 42 -17.69 38.75 7.94
N ILE A 43 -18.24 38.65 6.73
CA ILE A 43 -19.21 37.60 6.36
C ILE A 43 -18.54 36.23 6.38
N GLU A 44 -17.39 36.09 5.72
CA GLU A 44 -16.65 34.83 5.65
C GLU A 44 -16.29 34.33 7.04
N ARG A 45 -15.79 35.21 7.92
CA ARG A 45 -15.48 34.85 9.31
C ARG A 45 -16.70 34.33 10.07
N ARG A 46 -17.89 34.86 9.81
CA ARG A 46 -19.13 34.37 10.41
C ARG A 46 -19.51 32.99 9.86
N VAL A 47 -19.37 32.78 8.55
CA VAL A 47 -19.60 31.46 7.92
C VAL A 47 -18.63 30.42 8.47
N TRP A 48 -17.34 30.72 8.53
CA TRP A 48 -16.33 29.82 9.11
C TRP A 48 -16.63 29.49 10.57
N ARG A 49 -16.95 30.50 11.38
CA ARG A 49 -17.20 30.33 12.82
C ARG A 49 -18.44 29.47 13.12
N TYR A 50 -19.53 29.70 12.40
CA TYR A 50 -20.85 29.17 12.77
C TYR A 50 -21.36 28.06 11.85
N ALA A 51 -20.73 27.82 10.70
CA ALA A 51 -21.09 26.74 9.78
C ALA A 51 -19.92 25.78 9.56
N VAL A 52 -18.81 26.26 9.00
CA VAL A 52 -17.72 25.38 8.54
C VAL A 52 -17.05 24.63 9.69
N LEU A 53 -16.54 25.33 10.70
CA LEU A 53 -15.80 24.68 11.79
C LEU A 53 -16.68 23.75 12.65
N PRO A 54 -17.94 24.10 12.98
CA PRO A 54 -18.87 23.14 13.57
C PRO A 54 -19.10 21.90 12.71
N GLN A 55 -19.31 22.04 11.40
CA GLN A 55 -19.52 20.91 10.49
C GLN A 55 -18.29 20.02 10.38
N VAL A 56 -17.08 20.60 10.31
CA VAL A 56 -15.83 19.84 10.33
C VAL A 56 -15.72 19.03 11.62
N ARG A 57 -16.04 19.64 12.76
CA ARG A 57 -16.00 18.97 14.06
C ARG A 57 -16.99 17.80 14.13
N GLU A 58 -18.24 18.04 13.74
CA GLU A 58 -19.29 17.01 13.73
C GLU A 58 -18.94 15.87 12.76
N GLY A 59 -18.40 16.18 11.58
CA GLY A 59 -17.93 15.20 10.61
C GLY A 59 -16.78 14.34 11.13
N LEU A 60 -15.78 14.95 11.81
CA LEU A 60 -14.69 14.20 12.44
C LEU A 60 -15.19 13.30 13.57
N LEU A 61 -16.13 13.77 14.39
CA LEU A 61 -16.73 12.96 15.46
C LEU A 61 -17.52 11.77 14.92
N ALA A 62 -18.29 11.98 13.85
CA ALA A 62 -19.03 10.90 13.18
C ALA A 62 -18.07 9.88 12.54
N THR A 63 -17.03 10.37 11.86
CA THR A 63 -15.99 9.51 11.26
C THR A 63 -15.26 8.70 12.34
N ARG A 64 -14.92 9.32 13.48
CA ARG A 64 -14.31 8.64 14.63
C ARG A 64 -15.23 7.54 15.16
N ALA A 65 -16.51 7.83 15.35
CA ALA A 65 -17.47 6.85 15.86
C ALA A 65 -17.61 5.61 14.95
N MET A 66 -17.44 5.79 13.63
CA MET A 66 -17.44 4.68 12.66
C MET A 66 -16.12 3.91 12.67
N LEU A 67 -14.98 4.59 12.58
CA LEU A 67 -13.67 3.94 12.37
C LEU A 67 -12.98 3.44 13.64
N GLU A 68 -13.14 4.14 14.77
CA GLU A 68 -12.41 3.83 16.00
C GLU A 68 -12.58 2.37 16.46
N PRO A 69 -13.79 1.77 16.46
CA PRO A 69 -13.97 0.35 16.82
C PRO A 69 -13.14 -0.62 15.98
N LEU A 70 -12.92 -0.33 14.69
CA LEU A 70 -12.08 -1.14 13.81
C LEU A 70 -10.59 -0.88 14.09
N LEU A 71 -10.18 0.39 14.15
CA LEU A 71 -8.76 0.75 14.26
C LEU A 71 -8.13 0.27 15.57
N VAL A 72 -8.88 0.23 16.67
CA VAL A 72 -8.36 -0.29 17.96
C VAL A 72 -8.18 -1.81 17.99
N GLU A 73 -8.85 -2.55 17.11
CA GLU A 73 -8.68 -4.01 16.96
C GLU A 73 -7.50 -4.35 16.05
N GLN A 74 -7.06 -3.42 15.20
CA GLN A 74 -5.97 -3.64 14.27
C GLN A 74 -4.61 -3.37 14.90
N PRO A 75 -3.57 -4.15 14.54
CA PRO A 75 -2.19 -3.75 14.80
C PRO A 75 -1.90 -2.40 14.12
N PRO A 76 -1.10 -1.51 14.74
CA PRO A 76 -0.66 -0.29 14.08
C PRO A 76 -0.02 -0.60 12.73
N TRP A 77 -0.44 0.10 11.68
CA TRP A 77 -0.06 -0.28 10.31
C TRP A 77 1.43 -0.12 10.03
N GLY A 78 2.06 0.86 10.68
CA GLY A 78 3.39 1.34 10.34
C GLY A 78 3.39 2.18 9.04
N PRO A 79 4.50 2.87 8.73
CA PRO A 79 4.55 3.76 7.58
C PRO A 79 4.60 3.00 6.26
N GLY A 80 3.96 3.53 5.22
CA GLY A 80 3.90 2.93 3.89
C GLY A 80 2.86 1.82 3.74
N ARG A 81 1.97 1.67 4.72
CA ARG A 81 0.88 0.71 4.69
C ARG A 81 -0.48 1.36 4.90
N VAL A 82 -1.52 0.69 4.43
CA VAL A 82 -2.92 1.10 4.59
C VAL A 82 -3.84 -0.11 4.62
N ASP A 83 -4.87 -0.06 5.46
CA ASP A 83 -6.07 -0.88 5.26
C ASP A 83 -7.01 -0.14 4.31
N THR A 84 -7.13 -0.63 3.08
CA THR A 84 -7.91 0.06 2.04
C THR A 84 -9.40 -0.25 2.15
N PHE A 85 -9.77 -1.46 2.58
CA PHE A 85 -11.13 -1.96 2.40
C PHE A 85 -11.99 -1.90 3.64
N ASN A 86 -11.43 -2.03 4.83
CA ASN A 86 -12.28 -1.94 6.02
C ASN A 86 -12.78 -0.52 6.29
N PRO A 87 -11.96 0.56 6.19
CA PRO A 87 -12.50 1.92 6.21
C PRO A 87 -13.55 2.17 5.13
N TYR A 88 -13.37 1.56 3.95
CA TYR A 88 -14.33 1.63 2.84
C TYR A 88 -15.69 1.03 3.21
N LYS A 89 -15.72 -0.19 3.78
CA LYS A 89 -16.93 -0.88 4.23
C LYS A 89 -17.74 0.01 5.19
N LEU A 90 -17.05 0.62 6.15
CA LEU A 90 -17.66 1.42 7.20
C LEU A 90 -18.14 2.79 6.68
N LEU A 91 -17.27 3.55 6.02
CA LEU A 91 -17.57 4.93 5.64
C LEU A 91 -18.47 5.05 4.41
N GLN A 92 -18.27 4.19 3.41
CA GLN A 92 -18.98 4.30 2.13
C GLN A 92 -20.27 3.47 2.10
N PHE A 93 -20.30 2.35 2.82
CA PHE A 93 -21.41 1.40 2.78
C PHE A 93 -22.14 1.22 4.11
N ASP A 94 -21.77 1.98 5.15
CA ASP A 94 -22.41 1.94 6.48
C ASP A 94 -22.47 0.53 7.06
N MET A 95 -21.47 -0.31 6.74
CA MET A 95 -21.36 -1.65 7.31
C MET A 95 -20.93 -1.56 8.77
N ASP A 96 -21.65 -2.24 9.65
CA ASP A 96 -21.28 -2.32 11.06
C ASP A 96 -20.06 -3.26 11.22
N VAL A 97 -19.03 -2.79 11.93
CA VAL A 97 -17.85 -3.61 12.27
C VAL A 97 -18.23 -4.91 12.99
N ALA A 98 -19.32 -4.89 13.75
CA ALA A 98 -19.83 -6.05 14.47
C ALA A 98 -20.39 -7.14 13.53
N GLU A 99 -20.76 -6.77 12.31
CA GLU A 99 -21.24 -7.69 11.27
C GLU A 99 -20.09 -8.24 10.41
N LEU A 100 -18.87 -7.69 10.52
CA LEU A 100 -17.70 -8.20 9.83
C LEU A 100 -17.14 -9.43 10.54
N ASP A 101 -16.86 -10.48 9.76
CA ASP A 101 -16.11 -11.64 10.23
C ASP A 101 -14.72 -11.22 10.72
N GLU A 102 -14.23 -11.85 11.79
CA GLU A 102 -12.94 -11.49 12.42
C GLU A 102 -11.77 -11.52 11.43
N SER A 103 -11.77 -12.48 10.49
CA SER A 103 -10.75 -12.60 9.45
C SER A 103 -10.75 -11.44 8.45
N GLU A 104 -11.88 -10.74 8.29
CA GLU A 104 -11.97 -9.62 7.35
C GLU A 104 -11.49 -8.31 7.92
N ARG A 105 -11.42 -8.18 9.25
CA ARG A 105 -11.17 -6.91 9.95
C ARG A 105 -9.74 -6.40 9.85
N ILE A 106 -8.86 -7.13 9.15
CA ILE A 106 -7.47 -6.76 8.95
C ILE A 106 -7.18 -6.83 7.46
N GLY A 107 -7.05 -5.67 6.82
CA GLY A 107 -6.76 -5.55 5.39
C GLY A 107 -5.46 -4.82 5.09
N THR A 108 -4.59 -4.65 6.09
CA THR A 108 -3.42 -3.77 5.99
C THR A 108 -2.37 -4.32 5.02
N SER A 109 -2.08 -3.54 3.97
CA SER A 109 -1.11 -3.89 2.93
C SER A 109 -0.16 -2.74 2.63
N ASP A 110 0.99 -3.04 2.04
CA ASP A 110 1.97 -2.06 1.57
C ASP A 110 1.44 -1.30 0.35
N PHE A 111 1.91 -0.07 0.10
CA PHE A 111 1.53 0.62 -1.12
C PHE A 111 2.20 -0.02 -2.35
N PRO A 112 1.46 -0.31 -3.44
CA PRO A 112 2.06 -0.75 -4.69
C PRO A 112 2.84 0.36 -5.40
N ALA A 113 3.75 -0.01 -6.29
CA ALA A 113 4.49 0.94 -7.11
C ALA A 113 3.61 1.64 -8.16
N VAL A 114 3.86 2.93 -8.34
CA VAL A 114 3.08 3.80 -9.26
C VAL A 114 3.74 4.01 -10.62
N PHE A 115 4.93 3.46 -10.83
CA PHE A 115 5.67 3.62 -12.08
C PHE A 115 5.06 2.79 -13.22
N LEU A 116 5.27 3.25 -14.45
CA LEU A 116 4.97 2.53 -15.69
C LEU A 116 3.58 1.86 -15.67
N GLN A 117 2.52 2.66 -15.52
CA GLN A 117 1.17 2.12 -15.42
C GLN A 117 0.60 1.65 -16.76
N ARG A 118 1.04 2.22 -17.89
CA ARG A 118 0.56 1.83 -19.22
C ARG A 118 0.71 0.32 -19.52
N PRO A 119 1.88 -0.32 -19.34
CA PRO A 119 2.02 -1.75 -19.60
C PRO A 119 1.23 -2.63 -18.63
N ARG A 120 0.68 -2.08 -17.53
CA ARG A 120 -0.15 -2.81 -16.56
C ARG A 120 -1.63 -2.85 -16.96
N GLN A 121 -2.02 -2.20 -18.05
CA GLN A 121 -3.40 -2.23 -18.52
C GLN A 121 -3.84 -3.64 -18.90
N GLY A 122 -4.96 -4.10 -18.33
CA GLY A 122 -5.50 -5.45 -18.55
C GLY A 122 -4.88 -6.55 -17.68
N MET A 123 -3.94 -6.22 -16.79
CA MET A 123 -3.51 -7.10 -15.70
C MET A 123 -4.53 -7.10 -14.56
N ASP A 124 -4.48 -8.10 -13.69
CA ASP A 124 -5.10 -8.10 -12.38
C ASP A 124 -4.33 -7.11 -11.47
N LEU A 125 -5.03 -6.06 -11.02
CA LEU A 125 -4.49 -4.95 -10.23
C LEU A 125 -4.92 -5.04 -8.76
N HIS A 126 -4.31 -4.18 -7.94
CA HIS A 126 -4.21 -4.34 -6.49
C HIS A 126 -3.39 -5.59 -6.10
N TRP A 127 -3.09 -5.74 -4.82
CA TRP A 127 -2.33 -6.89 -4.35
C TRP A 127 -3.07 -8.21 -4.60
N ASP A 128 -4.38 -8.23 -4.34
CA ASP A 128 -5.26 -9.39 -4.48
C ASP A 128 -5.77 -9.60 -5.92
N GLY A 129 -5.36 -8.78 -6.89
CA GLY A 129 -5.79 -8.93 -8.28
C GLY A 129 -7.29 -8.71 -8.51
N ASN A 130 -7.94 -7.96 -7.62
CA ASN A 130 -9.39 -7.87 -7.58
C ASN A 130 -9.99 -6.90 -8.59
N ASN A 131 -9.20 -6.23 -9.44
CA ASN A 131 -9.69 -5.32 -10.46
C ASN A 131 -8.77 -5.27 -11.69
N ALA A 132 -9.32 -5.33 -12.90
CA ALA A 132 -8.52 -5.31 -14.14
C ALA A 132 -8.45 -3.94 -14.86
N SER A 133 -9.00 -2.88 -14.24
CA SER A 133 -9.11 -1.54 -14.82
C SER A 133 -8.30 -0.51 -14.02
N LEU A 134 -7.32 0.12 -14.67
CA LEU A 134 -6.52 1.20 -14.05
C LEU A 134 -7.41 2.37 -13.60
N GLN A 135 -8.47 2.67 -14.37
CA GLN A 135 -9.40 3.74 -14.06
C GLN A 135 -10.20 3.42 -12.79
N GLU A 136 -10.81 2.23 -12.72
CA GLU A 136 -11.59 1.82 -11.55
C GLU A 136 -10.71 1.69 -10.31
N ARG A 137 -9.51 1.12 -10.46
CA ARG A 137 -8.53 1.03 -9.38
C ARG A 137 -8.20 2.41 -8.79
N ASN A 138 -7.88 3.39 -9.65
CA ASN A 138 -7.53 4.74 -9.21
C ASN A 138 -8.72 5.45 -8.55
N LEU A 139 -9.92 5.30 -9.11
CA LEU A 139 -11.13 5.89 -8.56
C LEU A 139 -11.51 5.25 -7.22
N SER A 140 -11.44 3.91 -7.11
CA SER A 140 -11.67 3.17 -5.87
C SER A 140 -10.67 3.55 -4.78
N ALA A 141 -9.40 3.79 -5.12
CA ALA A 141 -8.41 4.25 -4.15
C ALA A 141 -8.75 5.65 -3.61
N ALA A 142 -9.28 6.54 -4.45
CA ALA A 142 -9.76 7.85 -4.01
C ALA A 142 -10.96 7.73 -3.07
N ILE A 143 -11.94 6.87 -3.39
CA ILE A 143 -13.07 6.60 -2.49
C ILE A 143 -12.60 6.01 -1.16
N GLY A 144 -11.63 5.08 -1.18
CA GLY A 144 -11.03 4.52 0.04
C GLY A 144 -10.27 5.55 0.88
N ALA A 145 -9.81 6.65 0.28
CA ALA A 145 -9.23 7.78 0.99
C ALA A 145 -10.28 8.78 1.54
N GLY A 146 -11.58 8.49 1.39
CA GLY A 146 -12.68 9.30 1.94
C GLY A 146 -13.36 10.24 0.93
N VAL A 147 -13.11 10.08 -0.37
CA VAL A 147 -13.85 10.78 -1.43
C VAL A 147 -15.23 10.13 -1.63
N THR A 148 -16.25 10.92 -1.96
CA THR A 148 -17.61 10.44 -2.30
C THR A 148 -17.91 10.61 -3.79
N GLU A 149 -18.99 9.99 -4.30
CA GLU A 149 -19.43 10.16 -5.70
C GLU A 149 -19.75 11.62 -6.04
N GLU A 150 -20.18 12.44 -5.06
CA GLU A 150 -20.46 13.87 -5.28
C GLU A 150 -19.22 14.76 -5.18
N SER A 151 -18.20 14.33 -4.43
CA SER A 151 -17.01 15.16 -4.13
C SER A 151 -15.80 14.84 -5.00
N VAL A 152 -15.88 13.78 -5.82
CA VAL A 152 -14.74 13.30 -6.60
C VAL A 152 -14.27 14.26 -7.70
N ASP A 153 -12.98 14.61 -7.65
CA ASP A 153 -12.29 15.35 -8.70
C ASP A 153 -11.78 14.40 -9.78
N HIS A 154 -12.69 13.99 -10.67
CA HIS A 154 -12.36 13.12 -11.80
C HIS A 154 -11.22 13.68 -12.66
N ALA A 155 -11.22 14.98 -12.94
CA ALA A 155 -10.19 15.62 -13.76
C ALA A 155 -8.82 15.61 -13.05
N GLY A 156 -8.81 15.77 -11.72
CA GLY A 156 -7.64 15.62 -10.89
C GLY A 156 -7.04 14.23 -10.94
N ILE A 157 -7.88 13.21 -10.75
CA ILE A 157 -7.48 11.81 -10.77
C ILE A 157 -6.95 11.43 -12.16
N GLU A 158 -7.67 11.80 -13.23
CA GLU A 158 -7.27 11.53 -14.62
C GLU A 158 -5.91 12.18 -14.95
N ARG A 159 -5.69 13.44 -14.54
CA ARG A 159 -4.41 14.14 -14.76
C ARG A 159 -3.23 13.42 -14.10
N VAL A 160 -3.40 12.92 -12.87
CA VAL A 160 -2.34 12.16 -12.18
C VAL A 160 -2.17 10.79 -12.82
N ALA A 161 -3.26 10.11 -13.17
CA ALA A 161 -3.22 8.81 -13.85
C ALA A 161 -2.44 8.88 -15.17
N ASP A 162 -2.72 9.91 -16.00
CA ASP A 162 -2.04 10.14 -17.27
C ASP A 162 -0.53 10.35 -17.09
N TRP A 163 -0.12 11.07 -16.05
CA TRP A 163 1.30 11.26 -15.72
C TRP A 163 1.98 9.95 -15.33
N LEU A 164 1.30 9.08 -14.58
CA LEU A 164 1.83 7.79 -14.12
C LEU A 164 1.90 6.72 -15.23
N LEU A 165 1.22 6.91 -16.36
CA LEU A 165 1.23 5.94 -17.47
C LEU A 165 2.65 5.61 -17.94
N ASP A 166 3.49 6.64 -18.08
CA ASP A 166 4.85 6.54 -18.64
C ASP A 166 5.93 6.98 -17.65
N LEU A 167 5.57 7.22 -16.37
CA LEU A 167 6.56 7.60 -15.36
C LEU A 167 7.49 6.42 -15.08
N GLU A 168 8.73 6.51 -15.55
CA GLU A 168 9.77 5.53 -15.29
C GLU A 168 10.32 5.64 -13.86
N PRO A 169 10.66 4.52 -13.21
CA PRO A 169 11.43 4.57 -11.96
C PRO A 169 12.83 5.13 -12.23
N PRO A 170 13.48 5.78 -11.25
CA PRO A 170 14.89 6.09 -11.36
C PRO A 170 15.73 4.80 -11.47
N PRO A 171 16.83 4.82 -12.23
CA PRO A 171 17.69 3.65 -12.38
C PRO A 171 18.28 3.26 -11.03
N SER A 172 18.52 1.96 -10.85
CA SER A 172 19.16 1.46 -9.64
C SER A 172 20.53 2.13 -9.40
N PRO A 173 20.79 2.63 -8.17
CA PRO A 173 22.08 3.21 -7.83
C PRO A 173 23.16 2.15 -7.62
N TYR A 174 22.77 0.88 -7.40
CA TYR A 174 23.68 -0.19 -7.07
C TYR A 174 24.63 -0.54 -8.24
N ARG A 175 25.80 -1.08 -7.90
CA ARG A 175 26.84 -1.50 -8.85
C ARG A 175 27.33 -2.91 -8.50
N PRO A 176 26.47 -3.92 -8.63
CA PRO A 176 26.79 -5.32 -8.33
C PRO A 176 27.86 -5.88 -9.28
N ASP A 177 28.44 -7.03 -8.91
CA ASP A 177 29.46 -7.70 -9.72
C ASP A 177 28.88 -8.17 -11.07
N PRO A 178 29.46 -7.80 -12.23
CA PRO A 178 28.90 -8.17 -13.53
C PRO A 178 28.80 -9.68 -13.78
N ASP A 179 29.73 -10.48 -13.25
CA ASP A 179 29.68 -11.94 -13.38
C ASP A 179 28.54 -12.52 -12.54
N GLY A 180 28.38 -12.03 -11.30
CA GLY A 180 27.23 -12.31 -10.43
C GLY A 180 25.89 -11.95 -11.10
N VAL A 181 25.78 -10.75 -11.68
CA VAL A 181 24.59 -10.31 -12.43
C VAL A 181 24.26 -11.26 -13.58
N ALA A 182 25.24 -11.73 -14.35
CA ALA A 182 25.01 -12.63 -15.48
C ALA A 182 24.55 -14.03 -15.01
N ALA A 183 25.15 -14.56 -13.94
CA ALA A 183 24.75 -15.81 -13.33
C ALA A 183 23.34 -15.72 -12.70
N GLY A 184 23.08 -14.63 -11.98
CA GLY A 184 21.80 -14.29 -11.37
C GLY A 184 20.67 -14.14 -12.38
N LYS A 185 20.92 -13.45 -13.50
CA LYS A 185 19.97 -13.35 -14.62
C LYS A 185 19.56 -14.72 -15.11
N SER A 186 20.52 -15.64 -15.27
CA SER A 186 20.25 -16.99 -15.72
C SER A 186 19.36 -17.77 -14.74
N LEU A 187 19.56 -17.59 -13.43
CA LEU A 187 18.70 -18.16 -12.38
C LEU A 187 17.30 -17.54 -12.42
N TYR A 188 17.22 -16.21 -12.43
CA TYR A 188 15.98 -15.46 -12.45
C TYR A 188 15.10 -15.83 -13.64
N MET A 189 15.68 -15.95 -14.84
CA MET A 189 14.92 -16.33 -16.05
C MET A 189 14.31 -17.74 -15.94
N ARG A 190 14.87 -18.63 -15.12
CA ARG A 190 14.31 -19.98 -14.91
C ARG A 190 13.24 -20.05 -13.83
N HIS A 191 13.30 -19.16 -12.85
CA HIS A 191 12.52 -19.31 -11.61
C HIS A 191 11.52 -18.18 -11.36
N CYS A 192 11.73 -17.00 -11.95
CA CYS A 192 11.02 -15.77 -11.57
C CYS A 192 10.34 -15.08 -12.75
N ALA A 193 10.98 -15.09 -13.93
CA ALA A 193 10.57 -14.24 -15.06
C ALA A 193 9.14 -14.50 -15.56
N ASP A 194 8.66 -15.75 -15.50
CA ASP A 194 7.31 -16.09 -15.97
C ASP A 194 6.20 -15.39 -15.17
N CYS A 195 6.41 -15.14 -13.88
CA CYS A 195 5.49 -14.39 -13.04
C CYS A 195 5.77 -12.89 -13.06
N HIS A 196 7.05 -12.49 -13.13
CA HIS A 196 7.41 -11.11 -12.83
C HIS A 196 7.76 -10.25 -14.04
N GLY A 197 8.11 -10.80 -15.21
CA GLY A 197 8.86 -10.03 -16.21
C GLY A 197 10.36 -10.04 -15.89
N TYR A 198 11.18 -9.21 -16.52
CA TYR A 198 12.63 -9.21 -16.30
C TYR A 198 13.31 -7.88 -16.67
N GLN A 199 14.50 -7.64 -16.10
CA GLN A 199 15.35 -6.50 -16.46
C GLN A 199 16.28 -6.84 -17.64
N ASP A 200 16.30 -6.00 -18.67
CA ASP A 200 17.22 -6.13 -19.80
C ASP A 200 17.98 -4.82 -20.06
N GLY A 201 19.21 -4.77 -19.57
CA GLY A 201 19.99 -3.53 -19.51
C GLY A 201 19.30 -2.52 -18.59
N ASP A 202 19.06 -1.32 -19.11
CA ASP A 202 18.42 -0.22 -18.36
C ASP A 202 16.89 -0.24 -18.45
N ARG A 203 16.29 -1.25 -19.09
CA ARG A 203 14.85 -1.32 -19.33
C ARG A 203 14.21 -2.53 -18.66
N TYR A 204 13.04 -2.31 -18.07
CA TYR A 204 12.15 -3.37 -17.63
C TYR A 204 11.33 -3.95 -18.79
N VAL A 205 11.26 -5.28 -18.87
CA VAL A 205 10.47 -6.02 -19.85
C VAL A 205 9.25 -6.64 -19.16
N PHE A 206 8.06 -6.21 -19.59
CA PHE A 206 6.76 -6.67 -19.10
C PHE A 206 6.29 -7.92 -19.86
N GLU A 207 7.10 -8.98 -19.84
CA GLU A 207 6.80 -10.25 -20.52
C GLU A 207 6.97 -11.43 -19.56
N GLY A 208 5.92 -12.23 -19.40
CA GLY A 208 5.90 -13.46 -18.63
C GLY A 208 4.54 -14.12 -18.77
N GLU A 209 4.47 -15.45 -18.84
CA GLU A 209 3.21 -16.18 -19.10
C GLU A 209 2.13 -15.90 -18.04
N ARG A 210 2.55 -15.64 -16.79
CA ARG A 210 1.68 -15.39 -15.64
C ARG A 210 1.76 -13.95 -15.13
N LEU A 211 2.45 -13.07 -15.86
CA LEU A 211 2.63 -11.67 -15.45
C LEU A 211 1.29 -10.96 -15.33
N GLY A 212 1.07 -10.33 -14.17
CA GLY A 212 -0.16 -9.61 -13.88
C GLY A 212 -1.39 -10.51 -13.74
N GLN A 213 -1.21 -11.82 -13.56
CA GLN A 213 -2.29 -12.75 -13.21
C GLN A 213 -2.26 -13.05 -11.72
N VAL A 214 -3.41 -13.43 -11.16
CA VAL A 214 -3.50 -13.96 -9.79
C VAL A 214 -2.80 -15.33 -9.69
N GLU A 215 -1.86 -15.46 -8.77
CA GLU A 215 -1.36 -16.77 -8.30
C GLU A 215 -2.11 -17.16 -7.00
N PRO A 216 -2.73 -18.36 -6.94
CA PRO A 216 -3.48 -18.82 -5.77
C PRO A 216 -2.67 -18.78 -4.47
N ASN A 217 -3.30 -18.32 -3.38
CA ASN A 217 -2.59 -18.18 -2.11
C ASN A 217 -2.29 -19.54 -1.44
N ASP A 218 -2.98 -20.62 -1.81
CA ASP A 218 -2.65 -21.97 -1.35
C ASP A 218 -1.26 -22.43 -1.84
N ARG A 219 -0.77 -21.87 -2.95
CA ARG A 219 0.58 -22.06 -3.48
C ARG A 219 1.57 -21.03 -2.94
N LEU A 220 1.16 -19.77 -2.88
CA LEU A 220 2.04 -18.70 -2.39
C LEU A 220 2.33 -18.84 -0.90
N GLY A 221 1.34 -19.20 -0.09
CA GLY A 221 1.45 -19.37 1.36
C GLY A 221 1.78 -18.08 2.12
N VAL A 222 1.48 -16.91 1.52
CA VAL A 222 1.69 -15.61 2.18
C VAL A 222 0.47 -15.28 3.07
N ASP A 223 0.61 -14.26 3.92
CA ASP A 223 -0.45 -13.83 4.84
C ASP A 223 -1.79 -13.60 4.10
N PRO A 224 -2.92 -14.16 4.56
CA PRO A 224 -4.20 -14.06 3.86
C PRO A 224 -5.02 -12.82 4.21
N ALA A 225 -4.64 -12.02 5.22
CA ALA A 225 -5.52 -10.99 5.79
C ALA A 225 -5.99 -9.97 4.73
N ARG A 226 -5.07 -9.50 3.87
CA ARG A 226 -5.43 -8.59 2.77
C ARG A 226 -6.42 -9.23 1.80
N LEU A 227 -6.25 -10.51 1.47
CA LEU A 227 -7.18 -11.26 0.63
C LEU A 227 -8.54 -11.41 1.33
N ASP A 228 -8.56 -11.85 2.59
CA ASP A 228 -9.78 -12.10 3.37
C ASP A 228 -10.60 -10.83 3.61
N SER A 229 -9.94 -9.68 3.78
CA SER A 229 -10.61 -8.38 3.92
C SER A 229 -11.46 -7.98 2.70
N TYR A 230 -11.15 -8.49 1.51
CA TYR A 230 -11.97 -8.27 0.32
C TYR A 230 -12.94 -9.43 0.12
N THR A 231 -14.24 -9.19 0.23
CA THR A 231 -15.27 -10.24 0.15
C THR A 231 -16.21 -10.07 -1.03
N GLU A 232 -16.91 -11.14 -1.39
CA GLU A 232 -17.98 -11.07 -2.40
C GLU A 232 -19.08 -10.07 -2.00
N THR A 233 -19.29 -9.86 -0.70
CA THR A 233 -20.21 -8.83 -0.22
C THR A 233 -19.68 -7.45 -0.57
N LEU A 234 -18.44 -7.12 -0.20
CA LEU A 234 -17.83 -5.85 -0.57
C LEU A 234 -17.79 -5.64 -2.09
N GLN A 235 -17.44 -6.67 -2.86
CA GLN A 235 -17.47 -6.63 -4.32
C GLN A 235 -18.86 -6.22 -4.85
N ARG A 236 -19.93 -6.83 -4.34
CA ARG A 236 -21.31 -6.51 -4.75
C ARG A 236 -21.66 -5.05 -4.49
N TYR A 237 -21.25 -4.48 -3.34
CA TYR A 237 -21.45 -3.07 -3.03
C TYR A 237 -20.60 -2.15 -3.91
N GLN A 238 -19.32 -2.48 -4.15
CA GLN A 238 -18.48 -1.67 -5.06
C GLN A 238 -19.05 -1.59 -6.48
N LEU A 239 -19.65 -2.67 -6.98
CA LEU A 239 -20.27 -2.68 -8.31
C LEU A 239 -21.55 -1.83 -8.42
N THR A 240 -22.07 -1.27 -7.32
CA THR A 240 -23.17 -0.29 -7.36
C THR A 240 -22.68 1.15 -7.47
N LEU A 241 -21.39 1.41 -7.28
CA LEU A 241 -20.84 2.77 -7.36
C LEU A 241 -20.84 3.28 -8.79
N PHE A 242 -21.17 4.56 -8.94
CA PHE A 242 -21.27 5.26 -10.22
C PHE A 242 -22.25 4.58 -11.19
N GLU A 243 -23.29 3.90 -10.70
CA GLU A 243 -24.20 3.12 -11.55
C GLU A 243 -24.93 3.98 -12.61
N ASP A 244 -25.11 5.26 -12.31
CA ASP A 244 -25.77 6.27 -13.16
C ASP A 244 -24.81 6.95 -14.17
N ASP A 245 -23.49 6.71 -14.08
CA ASP A 245 -22.50 7.25 -15.02
C ASP A 245 -21.70 6.13 -15.69
N ASP A 246 -22.07 5.81 -16.94
CA ASP A 246 -21.43 4.74 -17.73
C ASP A 246 -19.91 4.91 -17.89
N ARG A 247 -19.37 6.14 -17.76
CA ARG A 247 -17.93 6.42 -17.85
C ARG A 247 -17.16 6.00 -16.59
N TYR A 248 -17.79 6.07 -15.42
CA TYR A 248 -17.15 5.86 -14.12
C TYR A 248 -17.67 4.62 -13.39
N ARG A 249 -18.75 4.02 -13.87
CA ARG A 249 -19.34 2.79 -13.35
C ARG A 249 -18.31 1.67 -13.20
N PHE A 250 -18.26 1.10 -12.00
CA PHE A 250 -17.42 -0.06 -11.71
C PHE A 250 -18.00 -1.35 -12.31
N ARG A 251 -17.15 -2.13 -12.98
CA ARG A 251 -17.52 -3.36 -13.69
C ARG A 251 -16.50 -4.48 -13.56
N HIS A 252 -15.26 -4.18 -13.19
CA HIS A 252 -14.15 -5.13 -13.24
C HIS A 252 -13.74 -5.67 -11.88
N PHE A 253 -14.45 -5.30 -10.81
CA PHE A 253 -14.19 -5.82 -9.47
C PHE A 253 -14.61 -7.28 -9.32
N GLN A 254 -13.70 -8.11 -8.80
CA GLN A 254 -13.90 -9.54 -8.57
C GLN A 254 -13.20 -10.02 -7.30
N LYS A 255 -13.86 -10.90 -6.54
CA LYS A 255 -13.17 -11.68 -5.50
C LYS A 255 -12.30 -12.75 -6.15
N THR A 256 -11.05 -12.83 -5.72
CA THR A 256 -10.03 -13.80 -6.16
C THR A 256 -9.67 -14.74 -5.00
N ASP A 257 -8.77 -15.69 -5.27
CA ASP A 257 -8.23 -16.67 -4.32
C ASP A 257 -6.72 -16.51 -4.06
N GLY A 258 -6.13 -15.37 -4.45
CA GLY A 258 -4.69 -15.22 -4.49
C GLY A 258 -4.18 -13.79 -4.59
N TYR A 259 -2.91 -13.65 -4.94
CA TYR A 259 -2.24 -12.37 -5.11
C TYR A 259 -1.71 -12.21 -6.54
N ALA A 260 -1.80 -10.99 -7.09
CA ALA A 260 -1.35 -10.68 -8.43
C ALA A 260 0.17 -10.73 -8.55
N ASN A 261 0.67 -11.39 -9.60
CA ASN A 261 2.08 -11.42 -9.94
C ASN A 261 2.53 -10.04 -10.48
N LEU A 262 3.03 -9.17 -9.60
CA LEU A 262 3.38 -7.81 -9.97
C LEU A 262 4.72 -7.73 -10.73
N PRO A 263 4.80 -6.89 -11.79
CA PRO A 263 6.07 -6.46 -12.36
C PRO A 263 6.95 -5.77 -11.31
N LEU A 264 8.26 -6.00 -11.38
CA LEU A 264 9.30 -5.59 -10.41
C LEU A 264 10.10 -4.34 -10.85
N ASP A 265 9.61 -3.51 -11.77
CA ASP A 265 10.30 -2.31 -12.25
C ASP A 265 10.70 -1.32 -11.13
N GLY A 266 11.98 -0.93 -11.02
CA GLY A 266 12.43 -0.09 -9.90
C GLY A 266 12.36 -0.82 -8.56
N LEU A 267 12.70 -2.12 -8.55
CA LEU A 267 12.62 -3.01 -7.39
C LEU A 267 13.40 -2.47 -6.19
N TRP A 268 14.56 -1.86 -6.44
CA TRP A 268 15.46 -1.33 -5.39
C TRP A 268 14.77 -0.34 -4.45
N LEU A 269 13.71 0.31 -4.92
CA LEU A 269 12.94 1.29 -4.19
C LEU A 269 11.80 0.68 -3.37
N ARG A 270 11.46 -0.59 -3.55
CA ARG A 270 10.17 -1.15 -3.10
C ARG A 270 10.24 -1.93 -1.80
N ALA A 271 11.34 -1.84 -1.07
CA ALA A 271 11.40 -2.37 0.29
C ALA A 271 10.44 -1.61 1.23
N PRO A 272 9.84 -2.29 2.22
CA PRO A 272 9.88 -3.74 2.44
C PRO A 272 9.05 -4.57 1.43
N TYR A 273 9.36 -5.86 1.29
CA TYR A 273 8.80 -6.76 0.28
C TYR A 273 7.63 -7.62 0.81
N LEU A 274 6.95 -8.28 -0.13
CA LEU A 274 5.61 -8.90 -0.01
C LEU A 274 4.47 -7.88 0.03
N HIS A 275 3.23 -8.35 -0.11
CA HIS A 275 2.05 -7.48 -0.18
C HIS A 275 1.80 -6.68 1.11
N ASN A 276 2.32 -7.14 2.23
CA ASN A 276 2.19 -6.52 3.55
C ASN A 276 3.50 -5.86 4.03
N GLY A 277 4.56 -5.90 3.23
CA GLY A 277 5.86 -5.34 3.61
C GLY A 277 6.49 -6.04 4.82
N ALA A 278 6.30 -7.36 4.96
CA ALA A 278 6.77 -8.13 6.11
C ALA A 278 8.22 -8.65 5.97
N VAL A 279 8.89 -8.41 4.84
CA VAL A 279 10.28 -8.82 4.63
C VAL A 279 11.14 -7.61 4.29
N PRO A 280 12.17 -7.26 5.08
CA PRO A 280 12.80 -5.94 4.98
C PRO A 280 13.68 -5.76 3.74
N THR A 281 14.44 -6.78 3.32
CA THR A 281 15.43 -6.66 2.25
C THR A 281 15.25 -7.74 1.17
N LEU A 282 15.85 -7.54 -0.01
CA LEU A 282 15.85 -8.56 -1.07
C LEU A 282 16.61 -9.81 -0.62
N TYR A 283 17.71 -9.62 0.11
CA TYR A 283 18.45 -10.70 0.73
C TYR A 283 17.54 -11.55 1.64
N ASP A 284 16.80 -10.92 2.55
CA ASP A 284 15.93 -11.63 3.49
C ASP A 284 14.78 -12.34 2.76
N LEU A 285 14.30 -11.80 1.63
CA LEU A 285 13.27 -12.46 0.81
C LEU A 285 13.74 -13.80 0.22
N LEU A 286 15.03 -13.91 -0.10
CA LEU A 286 15.65 -15.11 -0.64
C LEU A 286 16.01 -16.14 0.45
N LEU A 287 15.83 -15.83 1.72
CA LEU A 287 16.00 -16.79 2.82
C LEU A 287 14.74 -17.66 3.00
N PRO A 288 14.91 -18.91 3.48
CA PRO A 288 13.80 -19.68 4.02
C PRO A 288 12.99 -18.85 5.02
N PRO A 289 11.65 -18.93 5.02
CA PRO A 289 10.83 -18.08 5.89
C PRO A 289 11.29 -18.10 7.35
N GLU A 290 11.62 -19.24 7.93
CA GLU A 290 12.10 -19.39 9.30
C GLU A 290 13.36 -18.58 9.63
N GLU A 291 14.19 -18.22 8.64
CA GLU A 291 15.41 -17.41 8.80
C GLU A 291 15.16 -15.91 8.58
N ARG A 292 13.95 -15.51 8.17
CA ARG A 292 13.58 -14.09 7.96
C ARG A 292 13.45 -13.35 9.32
N PRO A 293 13.78 -12.05 9.40
CA PRO A 293 13.65 -11.27 10.64
C PRO A 293 12.24 -11.34 11.24
N GLU A 294 12.14 -11.57 12.56
CA GLU A 294 10.86 -11.60 13.28
C GLU A 294 10.34 -10.20 13.59
N ALA A 295 11.25 -9.25 13.81
CA ALA A 295 10.95 -7.83 13.95
C ALA A 295 12.09 -6.96 13.43
N PHE A 296 11.76 -5.85 12.79
CA PHE A 296 12.74 -4.92 12.21
C PHE A 296 12.21 -3.48 12.17
N VAL A 297 13.11 -2.51 12.16
CA VAL A 297 12.74 -1.09 12.01
C VAL A 297 12.40 -0.80 10.55
N ARG A 298 11.18 -0.32 10.28
CA ARG A 298 10.78 0.24 8.98
C ARG A 298 10.65 1.76 9.03
N GLY A 299 10.58 2.38 7.85
CA GLY A 299 10.45 3.83 7.71
C GLY A 299 11.75 4.62 7.79
N LEU A 300 12.89 3.95 7.63
CA LEU A 300 14.18 4.59 7.36
C LEU A 300 14.37 4.81 5.85
N ASP A 301 15.06 5.86 5.45
CA ASP A 301 15.27 6.27 4.05
C ASP A 301 16.70 6.02 3.55
N VAL A 302 17.51 5.30 4.34
CA VAL A 302 18.88 4.91 3.98
C VAL A 302 18.85 3.58 3.24
N LEU A 303 19.47 3.52 2.06
CA LEU A 303 19.56 2.29 1.29
C LEU A 303 20.56 1.30 1.92
N ASP A 304 20.20 0.02 1.88
CA ASP A 304 21.10 -1.08 2.20
C ASP A 304 21.76 -1.57 0.89
N GLU A 305 23.06 -1.30 0.74
CA GLU A 305 23.84 -1.68 -0.45
C GLU A 305 24.16 -3.18 -0.50
N GLU A 306 24.17 -3.87 0.65
CA GLU A 306 24.53 -5.27 0.73
C GLU A 306 23.31 -6.17 0.58
N LYS A 307 22.19 -5.78 1.20
CA LYS A 307 20.98 -6.61 1.23
C LYS A 307 19.89 -6.20 0.25
N GLY A 308 19.97 -4.98 -0.30
CA GLY A 308 18.98 -4.43 -1.23
C GLY A 308 17.67 -4.02 -0.56
N GLY A 309 17.31 -2.74 -0.70
CA GLY A 309 16.19 -2.13 -0.01
C GLY A 309 16.64 -1.03 0.94
N PHE A 310 15.95 -0.85 2.06
CA PHE A 310 16.32 0.11 3.10
C PHE A 310 16.99 -0.60 4.29
N VAL A 311 17.89 0.11 4.97
CA VAL A 311 18.46 -0.33 6.24
C VAL A 311 17.33 -0.59 7.23
N ALA A 312 17.30 -1.81 7.77
CA ALA A 312 16.23 -2.31 8.64
C ALA A 312 16.84 -3.06 9.83
N PRO A 313 17.37 -2.36 10.84
CA PRO A 313 17.95 -3.00 12.02
C PRO A 313 16.89 -3.76 12.81
N ASP A 314 17.32 -4.78 13.55
CA ASP A 314 16.46 -5.50 14.49
C ASP A 314 15.87 -4.54 15.54
N CYS A 315 14.67 -4.86 16.01
CA CYS A 315 14.01 -4.10 17.08
C CYS A 315 13.23 -5.03 18.01
N THR A 316 12.93 -4.54 19.21
CA THR A 316 12.03 -5.22 20.15
C THR A 316 10.64 -4.55 20.08
N PRO A 317 9.58 -5.27 19.69
CA PRO A 317 8.23 -4.71 19.67
C PRO A 317 7.83 -4.12 21.04
N GLY A 318 7.29 -2.90 21.03
CA GLY A 318 6.90 -2.18 22.25
C GLY A 318 8.01 -1.39 22.94
N GLU A 319 9.27 -1.53 22.53
CA GLU A 319 10.36 -0.67 23.01
C GLU A 319 10.45 0.63 22.18
N PRO A 320 10.80 1.76 22.81
CA PRO A 320 10.91 3.03 22.11
C PRO A 320 12.08 3.01 21.12
N LEU A 321 11.86 3.55 19.93
CA LEU A 321 12.88 3.77 18.91
C LEU A 321 13.25 5.26 18.83
N GLU A 322 14.49 5.56 18.43
CA GLU A 322 14.89 6.93 18.10
C GLU A 322 14.22 7.40 16.80
N ASN A 323 14.19 6.54 15.79
CA ASN A 323 13.59 6.80 14.48
C ASN A 323 12.93 5.52 13.93
N GLY A 324 11.90 5.69 13.09
CA GLY A 324 11.21 4.60 12.42
C GLY A 324 10.14 3.93 13.27
N PHE A 325 9.70 2.75 12.82
CA PHE A 325 8.63 1.96 13.41
C PHE A 325 9.07 0.51 13.54
N CYS A 326 8.93 -0.10 14.73
CA CYS A 326 9.25 -1.50 14.92
C CYS A 326 8.14 -2.37 14.34
N PHE A 327 8.41 -3.00 13.20
CA PHE A 327 7.48 -3.91 12.53
C PHE A 327 7.57 -5.29 13.15
N ASP A 328 6.47 -5.77 13.75
CA ASP A 328 6.36 -7.09 14.36
C ASP A 328 5.61 -8.05 13.44
N THR A 329 6.31 -9.08 12.95
CA THR A 329 5.75 -10.06 12.00
C THR A 329 4.87 -11.13 12.66
N SER A 330 4.79 -11.14 14.00
CA SER A 330 3.88 -12.01 14.75
C SER A 330 2.46 -11.44 14.88
N GLN A 331 2.27 -10.15 14.57
CA GLN A 331 0.96 -9.51 14.60
C GLN A 331 0.08 -10.02 13.45
N PRO A 332 -1.25 -10.12 13.65
CA PRO A 332 -2.18 -10.46 12.59
C PRO A 332 -2.03 -9.56 11.34
N GLY A 333 -1.97 -10.15 10.14
CA GLY A 333 -1.78 -9.42 8.88
C GLY A 333 -0.32 -9.04 8.56
N ASN A 334 0.63 -9.33 9.45
CA ASN A 334 2.05 -9.04 9.28
C ASN A 334 2.90 -10.29 9.00
N GLY A 335 2.27 -11.42 8.64
CA GLY A 335 2.96 -12.67 8.41
C GLY A 335 4.02 -12.56 7.30
N ARG A 336 5.23 -13.02 7.60
CA ARG A 336 6.40 -13.05 6.69
C ARG A 336 6.59 -14.38 5.95
N GLN A 337 5.57 -15.23 5.94
CA GLN A 337 5.60 -16.58 5.37
C GLN A 337 5.38 -16.55 3.84
N GLY A 338 5.56 -17.71 3.21
CA GLY A 338 5.24 -17.87 1.80
C GLY A 338 6.28 -17.26 0.84
N HIS A 339 5.95 -17.30 -0.44
CA HIS A 339 6.84 -16.94 -1.54
C HIS A 339 8.22 -17.60 -1.38
N VAL A 340 8.23 -18.94 -1.37
CA VAL A 340 9.45 -19.75 -1.13
C VAL A 340 10.27 -20.01 -2.39
N TYR A 341 10.05 -19.23 -3.45
CA TYR A 341 10.83 -19.34 -4.68
C TYR A 341 12.27 -18.86 -4.44
N GLY A 342 13.25 -19.69 -4.78
CA GLY A 342 14.66 -19.37 -4.63
C GLY A 342 15.25 -19.65 -3.24
N THR A 343 14.47 -20.10 -2.26
CA THR A 343 14.97 -20.36 -0.90
C THR A 343 15.86 -21.60 -0.81
N GLU A 344 15.70 -22.54 -1.74
CA GLU A 344 16.52 -23.76 -1.86
C GLU A 344 17.86 -23.55 -2.60
N LEU A 345 18.10 -22.34 -3.13
CA LEU A 345 19.34 -22.01 -3.81
C LEU A 345 20.54 -22.05 -2.84
N THR A 346 21.70 -22.43 -3.36
CA THR A 346 22.94 -22.36 -2.58
C THR A 346 23.29 -20.92 -2.21
N ALA A 347 24.16 -20.73 -1.22
CA ALA A 347 24.59 -19.39 -0.82
C ALA A 347 25.16 -18.57 -1.99
N GLN A 348 25.93 -19.19 -2.89
CA GLN A 348 26.47 -18.51 -4.07
C GLN A 348 25.36 -18.15 -5.06
N GLU A 349 24.46 -19.07 -5.39
CA GLU A 349 23.35 -18.80 -6.32
C GLU A 349 22.42 -17.71 -5.79
N ARG A 350 22.18 -17.64 -4.47
CA ARG A 350 21.41 -16.54 -3.86
C ARG A 350 22.15 -15.21 -3.97
N SER A 351 23.46 -15.20 -3.78
CA SER A 351 24.29 -13.99 -3.96
C SER A 351 24.21 -13.50 -5.41
N ASP A 352 24.39 -14.39 -6.38
CA ASP A 352 24.32 -14.05 -7.81
C ASP A 352 22.93 -13.55 -8.18
N LEU A 353 21.86 -14.20 -7.68
CA LEU A 353 20.49 -13.75 -7.88
C LEU A 353 20.24 -12.37 -7.28
N LEU A 354 20.74 -12.10 -6.07
CA LEU A 354 20.66 -10.78 -5.45
C LEU A 354 21.36 -9.73 -6.30
N ASP A 355 22.57 -9.99 -6.79
CA ASP A 355 23.29 -9.09 -7.70
C ASP A 355 22.44 -8.71 -8.91
N TYR A 356 21.73 -9.66 -9.52
CA TYR A 356 20.81 -9.36 -10.60
C TYR A 356 19.58 -8.56 -10.16
N LEU A 357 18.95 -8.90 -9.04
CA LEU A 357 17.80 -8.15 -8.51
C LEU A 357 18.15 -6.70 -8.16
N LEU A 358 19.39 -6.43 -7.73
CA LEU A 358 19.89 -5.08 -7.48
C LEU A 358 19.98 -4.22 -8.76
N THR A 359 19.84 -4.79 -9.96
CA THR A 359 19.85 -4.02 -11.23
C THR A 359 18.49 -3.43 -11.63
N PHE A 360 17.41 -3.87 -10.97
CA PHE A 360 16.02 -3.54 -11.31
C PHE A 360 15.61 -2.14 -10.89
#